data_AF-D7AWJ4-F1
#
_entry.id   AF-D7AWJ4-F1
#
_cell.length_a   1.000
_cell.length_b   1.000
_cell.length_c   1.000
_cell.angle_alpha   90.00
_cell.angle_beta   90.00
_cell.angle_gamma   90.00
#
_symmetry.space_group_name_H-M   'P 1'
#
loop_
_entity.id
_entity.type
_entity.pdbx_description
1 polymer ?
#
loop_
_entity_poly.entity_id
_entity_poly.type
_entity_poly.pdbx_seq_one_letter_code
_entity_poly.pdbx_strand_id
1 'polypeptide(L)'
;MSCSFTPLDQRTGVESPLSDLVDFLRTTHGVQAEAGPLPGYVTASSGDRSVTVILVGRQWFRQIPAERGNTLVPLHWHGMEWSVARTVAETLAEDET
;
A
#
# COMPACT_ATOMS: atom_id res chain seq x y z
N MET A 1 -15.58 36.34 -26.04
CA MET A 1 -15.39 35.40 -24.92
C MET A 1 -14.68 34.18 -25.47
N SER A 2 -13.36 34.15 -25.36
CA SER A 2 -12.55 33.03 -25.87
C SER A 2 -12.21 32.13 -24.70
N CYS A 3 -12.81 30.93 -24.67
CA CYS A 3 -12.41 29.88 -23.75
C CYS A 3 -11.09 29.29 -24.26
N SER A 4 -9.98 29.74 -23.68
CA SER A 4 -8.68 29.08 -23.86
C SER A 4 -8.71 27.77 -23.07
N PHE A 5 -8.98 26.68 -23.79
CA PHE A 5 -8.79 25.33 -23.27
C PHE A 5 -7.27 25.11 -23.19
N THR A 6 -6.70 25.33 -22.01
CA THR A 6 -5.33 24.88 -21.75
C THR A 6 -5.34 23.36 -21.88
N PRO A 7 -4.50 22.73 -22.73
CA PRO A 7 -4.37 21.30 -22.70
C PRO A 7 -3.93 20.94 -21.28
N LEU A 8 -4.74 20.14 -20.58
CA LEU A 8 -4.36 19.54 -19.31
C LEU A 8 -3.10 18.75 -19.62
N ASP A 9 -1.98 19.31 -19.14
CA ASP A 9 -0.65 18.78 -19.26
C ASP A 9 -0.70 17.26 -19.04
N GLN A 10 -0.11 16.53 -19.98
CA GLN A 10 0.06 15.09 -19.96
C GLN A 10 0.94 14.70 -18.77
N ARG A 11 0.39 14.75 -17.55
CA ARG A 11 0.88 13.96 -16.44
C ARG A 11 0.45 12.51 -16.69
N THR A 12 1.13 11.86 -17.63
CA THR A 12 1.33 10.41 -17.60
C THR A 12 2.26 10.08 -16.43
N GLY A 13 1.88 10.46 -15.21
CA GLY A 13 2.33 9.76 -14.04
C GLY A 13 1.39 8.59 -13.94
N VAL A 14 1.78 7.43 -14.46
CA VAL A 14 1.12 6.19 -14.02
C VAL A 14 1.54 6.07 -12.57
N GLU A 15 0.78 6.70 -11.67
CA GLU A 15 1.01 6.59 -10.23
C GLU A 15 1.01 5.09 -9.92
N SER A 16 2.15 4.64 -9.41
CA SER A 16 2.35 3.23 -9.14
C SER A 16 1.46 2.89 -7.94
N PRO A 17 0.66 1.82 -7.99
CA PRO A 17 -0.19 1.44 -6.87
C PRO A 17 0.64 1.17 -5.59
N LEU A 18 1.93 0.86 -5.73
CA LEU A 18 2.85 0.79 -4.59
C LEU A 18 3.16 2.17 -4.00
N SER A 19 3.41 3.16 -4.85
CA SER A 19 3.69 4.53 -4.43
C SER A 19 2.48 5.12 -3.71
N ASP A 20 1.28 4.93 -4.27
CA ASP A 20 0.02 5.38 -3.64
C ASP A 20 -0.17 4.74 -2.27
N LEU A 21 0.03 3.43 -2.18
CA LEU A 21 -0.08 2.71 -0.91
C LEU A 21 0.93 3.21 0.13
N VAL A 22 2.20 3.39 -0.26
CA VAL A 22 3.25 3.93 0.62
C VAL A 22 2.89 5.33 1.09
N ASP A 23 2.41 6.19 0.18
CA ASP A 23 2.03 7.54 0.51
C ASP A 23 0.80 7.58 1.44
N PHE A 24 -0.22 6.75 1.22
CA PHE A 24 -1.34 6.65 2.15
C PHE A 24 -0.91 6.18 3.54
N LEU A 25 -0.07 5.14 3.62
CA LEU A 25 0.44 4.65 4.90
C LEU A 25 1.18 5.73 5.68
N ARG A 26 2.06 6.49 4.99
CA ARG A 26 2.89 7.53 5.63
C ARG A 26 2.11 8.79 5.96
N THR A 27 1.38 9.33 4.99
CA THR A 27 0.76 10.66 5.09
C THR A 27 -0.59 10.63 5.79
N THR A 28 -1.37 9.57 5.59
CA THR A 28 -2.74 9.47 6.12
C THR A 28 -2.77 8.71 7.44
N HIS A 29 -1.99 7.63 7.55
CA HIS A 29 -2.03 6.74 8.72
C HIS A 29 -0.81 6.90 9.66
N GLY A 30 0.19 7.71 9.30
CA GLY A 30 1.37 7.95 10.15
C GLY A 30 2.27 6.72 10.33
N VAL A 31 2.11 5.70 9.48
CA VAL A 31 2.85 4.44 9.52
C VAL A 31 4.10 4.56 8.64
N GLN A 32 5.25 4.09 9.13
CA GLN A 32 6.44 4.02 8.29
C GLN A 32 6.20 2.97 7.20
N ALA A 33 6.45 3.30 5.94
CA ALA A 33 6.24 2.37 4.85
C ALA A 33 7.28 2.56 3.75
N GLU A 34 7.70 1.45 3.17
CA GLU A 34 8.68 1.41 2.09
C GLU A 34 8.38 0.29 1.11
N ALA A 35 8.78 0.48 -0.14
CA ALA A 35 8.74 -0.60 -1.12
C ALA A 35 9.72 -1.69 -0.71
N GLY A 36 9.28 -2.94 -0.77
CA GLY A 36 10.09 -4.10 -0.42
C GLY A 36 11.18 -4.41 -1.45
N PRO A 37 12.03 -5.41 -1.18
CA PRO A 37 13.17 -5.77 -2.03
C PRO A 37 12.75 -6.36 -3.38
N LEU A 38 11.49 -6.75 -3.54
CA LEU A 38 10.93 -7.30 -4.77
C LEU A 38 9.80 -6.39 -5.30
N PRO A 39 9.63 -6.29 -6.63
CA PRO A 39 8.52 -5.55 -7.22
C PRO A 39 7.18 -6.07 -6.70
N GLY A 40 6.27 -5.15 -6.37
CA GLY A 40 4.95 -5.49 -5.82
C GLY A 40 4.90 -5.55 -4.29
N TYR A 41 6.04 -5.54 -3.60
CA TYR A 41 6.06 -5.61 -2.14
C TYR A 41 6.07 -4.22 -1.52
N VAL A 42 5.34 -4.06 -0.41
CA VAL A 42 5.41 -2.90 0.49
C VAL A 42 5.49 -3.42 1.91
N THR A 43 6.46 -2.95 2.66
CA THR A 43 6.60 -3.23 4.09
C THR A 43 6.19 -2.00 4.86
N ALA A 44 5.22 -2.15 5.74
CA ALA A 44 4.77 -1.12 6.67
C ALA A 44 5.23 -1.49 8.08
N SER A 45 5.67 -0.52 8.87
CA SER A 45 6.14 -0.72 10.23
C SER A 45 5.67 0.37 11.18
N SER A 46 5.46 -0.04 12.43
CA SER A 46 5.13 0.84 13.54
C SER A 46 5.75 0.25 14.80
N GLY A 47 6.71 0.97 15.40
CA GLY A 47 7.53 0.45 16.50
C GLY A 47 8.27 -0.84 16.11
N ASP A 48 8.14 -1.86 16.93
CA ASP A 48 8.78 -3.18 16.72
C ASP A 48 7.97 -4.10 15.78
N ARG A 49 6.87 -3.60 15.20
CA ARG A 49 5.97 -4.39 14.34
C ARG A 49 6.16 -4.04 12.88
N SER A 50 6.00 -5.05 12.05
CA SER A 50 5.95 -4.89 10.60
C SER A 50 4.87 -5.76 9.98
N VAL A 51 4.25 -5.23 8.93
CA VAL A 51 3.29 -5.92 8.07
C VAL A 51 3.77 -5.76 6.64
N THR A 52 3.97 -6.88 5.97
CA THR A 52 4.32 -6.89 4.55
C THR A 52 3.09 -7.17 3.72
N VAL A 53 2.87 -6.38 2.68
CA VAL A 53 1.85 -6.63 1.67
C VAL A 53 2.48 -6.77 0.29
N ILE A 54 1.83 -7.54 -0.57
CA ILE A 54 2.28 -7.84 -1.92
C ILE A 54 1.13 -7.70 -2.90
N LEU A 55 1.38 -7.02 -4.03
CA LEU A 55 0.49 -7.00 -5.18
C LEU A 55 0.85 -8.13 -6.15
N VAL A 56 -0.04 -9.11 -6.30
CA VAL A 56 0.10 -10.19 -7.29
C VAL A 56 -1.02 -10.07 -8.32
N GLY A 57 -0.65 -9.76 -9.56
CA GLY A 57 -1.60 -9.46 -10.62
C GLY A 57 -2.40 -8.20 -10.31
N ARG A 58 -3.65 -8.36 -9.86
CA ARG A 58 -4.54 -7.25 -9.49
C ARG A 58 -5.03 -7.32 -8.04
N GLN A 59 -4.47 -8.20 -7.22
CA GLN A 59 -4.92 -8.44 -5.85
C GLN A 59 -3.80 -8.15 -4.86
N TRP A 60 -4.11 -7.36 -3.84
CA TRP A 60 -3.23 -7.15 -2.69
C TRP A 60 -3.40 -8.29 -1.69
N PHE A 61 -2.28 -8.74 -1.14
CA PHE A 61 -2.23 -9.76 -0.09
C PHE A 61 -1.38 -9.27 1.07
N ARG A 62 -1.78 -9.59 2.29
CA ARG A 62 -0.93 -9.54 3.47
C ARG A 62 -0.10 -10.80 3.56
N GLN A 63 1.19 -10.65 3.78
CA GLN A 63 2.08 -11.76 4.06
C GLN A 63 2.15 -11.99 5.58
N ILE A 64 1.88 -13.22 5.99
CA ILE A 64 2.04 -13.69 7.37
C ILE A 64 3.21 -14.66 7.39
N PRO A 65 4.32 -14.34 8.09
CA PRO A 65 5.41 -15.29 8.25
C PRO A 65 4.94 -16.49 9.07
N ALA A 66 5.20 -17.70 8.58
CA ALA A 66 4.95 -18.94 9.31
C ALA A 66 6.15 -19.88 9.21
N GLU A 67 6.28 -20.81 10.16
CA GLU A 67 7.45 -21.69 10.30
C GLU A 67 7.74 -22.54 9.05
N ARG A 68 6.73 -22.79 8.20
CA ARG A 68 6.84 -23.58 6.96
C ARG A 68 6.65 -22.76 5.68
N GLY A 69 6.93 -21.46 5.76
CA GLY A 69 6.81 -20.54 4.64
C GLY A 69 5.69 -19.54 4.82
N ASN A 70 5.70 -18.52 3.98
CA ASN A 70 4.83 -17.36 4.16
C ASN A 70 3.42 -17.67 3.67
N THR A 71 2.42 -17.34 4.48
CA THR A 71 1.00 -17.41 4.09
C THR A 71 0.58 -16.08 3.49
N LEU A 72 -0.14 -16.11 2.38
CA LEU A 72 -0.71 -14.92 1.76
C LEU A 72 -2.22 -14.86 2.07
N VAL A 73 -2.62 -13.79 2.74
CA VAL A 73 -4.03 -13.52 3.05
C VAL A 73 -4.52 -12.40 2.13
N PRO A 74 -5.56 -12.61 1.31
CA PRO A 74 -6.07 -11.57 0.43
C PRO A 74 -6.60 -10.38 1.24
N LEU A 75 -6.33 -9.17 0.77
CA LEU A 75 -6.83 -7.92 1.32
C LEU A 75 -7.88 -7.31 0.39
N HIS A 76 -7.44 -6.51 -0.58
CA HIS A 76 -8.31 -5.78 -1.52
C HIS A 76 -7.76 -5.84 -2.93
N TRP A 77 -8.60 -5.46 -3.90
CA TRP A 77 -8.18 -5.36 -5.30
C TRP A 77 -7.31 -4.12 -5.52
N HIS A 78 -6.54 -4.13 -6.60
CA HIS A 78 -5.85 -2.96 -7.14
C HIS A 78 -6.85 -1.83 -7.42
N GLY A 79 -6.45 -0.58 -7.16
CA GLY A 79 -7.32 0.59 -7.19
C GLY A 79 -8.02 0.85 -5.85
N MET A 80 -7.72 0.06 -4.82
CA MET A 80 -8.21 0.22 -3.45
C MET A 80 -7.05 0.42 -2.46
N GLU A 81 -5.97 1.07 -2.89
CA GLU A 81 -4.73 1.27 -2.12
C GLU A 81 -5.00 1.95 -0.78
N TRP A 82 -5.94 2.89 -0.73
CA TRP A 82 -6.38 3.52 0.52
C TRP A 82 -6.98 2.50 1.51
N SER A 83 -7.82 1.58 1.03
CA SER A 83 -8.41 0.51 1.86
C SER A 83 -7.36 -0.49 2.33
N VAL A 84 -6.37 -0.79 1.49
CA VAL A 84 -5.21 -1.61 1.87
C VAL A 84 -4.40 -0.91 2.97
N ALA A 85 -4.09 0.38 2.79
CA ALA A 85 -3.36 1.18 3.76
C ALA A 85 -4.08 1.19 5.12
N ARG A 86 -5.40 1.40 5.11
CA ARG A 86 -6.23 1.37 6.31
C ARG A 86 -6.17 0.02 7.02
N THR A 87 -6.38 -1.09 6.31
CA THR A 87 -6.33 -2.43 6.92
C THR A 87 -4.94 -2.76 7.49
N VAL A 88 -3.87 -2.32 6.82
CA VAL A 88 -2.50 -2.47 7.31
C VAL A 88 -2.26 -1.65 8.58
N ALA A 89 -2.72 -0.40 8.61
CA ALA A 89 -2.62 0.46 9.78
C ALA A 89 -3.42 -0.10 10.97
N GLU A 90 -4.64 -0.58 10.74
CA GLU A 90 -5.46 -1.27 11.76
C GLU A 90 -4.73 -2.52 12.28
N THR A 91 -4.18 -3.37 11.40
CA THR A 91 -3.42 -4.56 11.81
C THR A 91 -2.21 -4.21 12.69
N LEU A 92 -1.53 -3.10 12.41
CA LEU A 92 -0.38 -2.66 13.22
C LEU A 92 -0.82 -2.13 14.60
N ALA A 93 -2.05 -1.60 14.72
CA ALA A 93 -2.61 -1.01 15.93
C ALA A 93 -3.30 -2.02 16.87
N GLU A 94 -3.84 -3.12 16.37
CA GLU A 94 -4.74 -4.04 17.10
C GLU A 94 -4.14 -4.78 18.33
N ASP A 95 -2.85 -4.66 18.64
CA ASP A 95 -2.22 -5.37 19.77
C ASP A 95 -1.65 -4.41 20.85
N GLU A 96 -2.29 -3.25 21.06
CA GLU A 96 -2.03 -2.32 22.18
C GLU A 96 -2.96 -2.57 23.40
N THR A 97 -3.60 -3.75 23.49
CA THR A 97 -4.56 -4.12 24.55
C THR A 97 -4.09 -5.28 25.42
#